data_AF-A0ABC9W4Z0-F1
#
_entry.id   AF-A0ABC9W4Z0-F1
#
_cell.length_a   1.000
_cell.length_b   1.000
_cell.length_c   1.000
_cell.angle_alpha   90.00
_cell.angle_beta   90.00
_cell.angle_gamma   90.00
#
_symmetry.space_group_name_H-M   'P 1'
#
loop_
_entity.id
_entity.type
_entity.pdbx_description
1 polymer ?
#
loop_
_entity_poly.entity_id
_entity_poly.type
_entity_poly.pdbx_seq_one_letter_code
_entity_poly.pdbx_strand_id
1 'polypeptide(L)'
;MVREQYTTTTPGTSLERPKNEYVYKIGIYGWRKRCLYLFVLLLLIILVVNFSLTIWILKVMWFSPTGMGHLRVTKEGLRLEGESEFLFPLYAKEIHSRVDSSLLLQSTHNVTVNARNSHGEVTGRLNVGPFRY
;
A
#
# COMPACT_ATOMS: atom_id res chain seq x y z
N MET A 1 -86.52 31.97 -14.42
CA MET A 1 -85.57 30.84 -14.38
C MET A 1 -84.85 30.80 -15.72
N VAL A 2 -83.52 30.62 -15.68
CA VAL A 2 -82.58 30.39 -16.80
C VAL A 2 -82.29 31.61 -17.71
N ARG A 3 -81.02 32.07 -17.64
CA ARG A 3 -80.41 33.12 -18.48
C ARG A 3 -79.65 32.47 -19.64
N GLU A 4 -79.99 32.96 -20.83
CA GLU A 4 -79.22 33.15 -22.07
C GLU A 4 -77.73 32.73 -22.10
N GLN A 5 -77.36 32.14 -23.23
CA GLN A 5 -76.02 31.73 -23.65
C GLN A 5 -75.52 32.70 -24.74
N TYR A 6 -74.37 33.35 -24.56
CA TYR A 6 -73.61 33.98 -25.64
C TYR A 6 -72.11 33.76 -25.45
N THR A 7 -71.50 33.20 -26.48
CA THR A 7 -70.08 32.91 -26.66
C THR A 7 -69.31 34.20 -26.97
N THR A 8 -68.11 34.39 -26.40
CA THR A 8 -67.09 35.26 -27.01
C THR A 8 -65.69 34.74 -26.70
N THR A 9 -64.83 34.87 -27.69
CA THR A 9 -63.65 34.08 -28.00
C THR A 9 -62.35 34.75 -27.52
N THR A 10 -61.31 33.94 -27.28
CA THR A 10 -59.84 34.23 -27.46
C THR A 10 -59.07 34.92 -26.31
N PRO A 11 -57.70 34.88 -26.25
CA PRO A 11 -56.82 33.78 -25.81
C PRO A 11 -55.76 34.22 -24.76
N GLY A 12 -54.94 33.27 -24.30
CA GLY A 12 -53.54 33.55 -23.99
C GLY A 12 -53.08 33.23 -22.57
N THR A 13 -52.05 32.38 -22.50
CA THR A 13 -50.93 32.41 -21.53
C THR A 13 -51.31 32.42 -20.04
N SER A 14 -51.06 31.38 -19.24
CA SER A 14 -49.73 30.82 -19.02
C SER A 14 -49.85 29.50 -18.23
N LEU A 15 -49.22 28.46 -18.77
CA LEU A 15 -48.78 27.30 -17.98
C LEU A 15 -47.71 27.78 -17.00
N GLU A 16 -48.10 28.31 -15.85
CA GLU A 16 -47.17 28.54 -14.76
C GLU A 16 -47.11 27.25 -13.94
N ARG A 17 -46.10 26.43 -14.26
CA ARG A 17 -45.58 25.38 -13.38
C ARG A 17 -44.46 26.04 -12.57
N PRO A 18 -44.67 26.47 -11.32
CA PRO A 18 -43.58 26.87 -10.48
C PRO A 18 -42.96 25.59 -9.91
N LYS A 19 -41.77 25.30 -10.44
CA LYS A 19 -40.60 24.77 -9.75
C LYS A 19 -40.77 23.49 -8.94
N ASN A 20 -39.97 22.50 -9.37
CA ASN A 20 -39.34 21.51 -8.51
C ASN A 20 -38.49 22.18 -7.41
N GLU A 21 -39.10 22.99 -6.52
CA GLU A 21 -38.47 23.60 -5.35
C GLU A 21 -38.43 22.64 -4.15
N TYR A 22 -38.99 21.44 -4.31
CA TYR A 22 -38.94 20.39 -3.29
C TYR A 22 -37.68 19.52 -3.40
N VAL A 23 -36.96 19.56 -4.54
CA VAL A 23 -35.74 18.77 -4.72
C VAL A 23 -34.49 19.50 -4.20
N TYR A 24 -34.56 20.82 -4.01
CA TYR A 24 -33.47 21.61 -3.39
C TYR A 24 -33.65 21.84 -1.88
N LYS A 25 -34.74 21.33 -1.29
CA LYS A 25 -35.00 21.39 0.16
C LYS A 25 -34.74 20.07 0.90
N ILE A 26 -34.02 19.13 0.30
CA ILE A 26 -33.45 17.99 1.04
C ILE A 26 -32.09 18.42 1.59
N GLY A 27 -32.07 18.97 2.81
CA GLY A 27 -30.87 18.87 3.65
C GLY A 27 -30.47 20.03 4.56
N ILE A 28 -31.10 21.21 4.51
CA ILE A 28 -30.65 22.39 5.30
C ILE A 28 -31.54 22.67 6.52
N TYR A 29 -31.86 21.67 7.34
CA TYR A 29 -32.65 21.90 8.57
C TYR A 29 -31.92 21.40 9.83
N GLY A 30 -31.33 22.35 10.58
CA GLY A 30 -30.89 22.22 11.98
C GLY A 30 -29.39 22.41 12.28
N TRP A 31 -29.04 23.26 13.27
CA TRP A 31 -27.66 23.48 13.76
C TRP A 31 -26.97 22.18 14.21
N ARG A 32 -27.72 21.27 14.85
CA ARG A 32 -27.23 19.94 15.27
C ARG A 32 -26.87 19.04 14.08
N LYS A 33 -27.66 19.07 12.98
CA LYS A 33 -27.38 18.31 11.75
C LYS A 33 -26.14 18.85 11.04
N ARG A 34 -25.94 20.18 11.03
CA ARG A 34 -24.71 20.82 10.50
C ARG A 34 -23.46 20.42 11.28
N CYS A 35 -23.54 20.34 12.62
CA CYS A 35 -22.44 19.85 13.45
C CYS A 35 -22.11 18.39 13.10
N LEU A 36 -23.13 17.55 12.91
CA LEU A 36 -22.94 16.16 12.49
C LEU A 36 -22.30 16.06 11.10
N TYR A 37 -22.73 16.86 10.11
CA TYR A 37 -22.10 16.88 8.79
C TYR A 37 -20.65 17.36 8.84
N LEU A 38 -20.34 18.38 9.65
CA LEU A 38 -18.97 18.87 9.83
C LEU A 38 -18.11 17.80 10.52
N PHE A 39 -18.64 17.12 11.54
CA PHE A 39 -17.96 16.03 12.22
C PHE A 39 -17.71 14.84 11.28
N VAL A 40 -18.69 14.43 10.50
CA VAL A 40 -18.55 13.38 9.48
C VAL A 40 -17.55 13.80 8.40
N LEU A 41 -17.58 15.06 7.94
CA LEU A 41 -16.60 15.60 7.00
C LEU A 41 -15.18 15.56 7.57
N LEU A 42 -15.01 15.98 8.84
CA LEU A 42 -13.73 15.95 9.53
C LEU A 42 -13.23 14.52 9.71
N LEU A 43 -14.09 13.59 10.11
CA LEU A 43 -13.77 12.16 10.17
C LEU A 43 -13.36 11.61 8.80
N LEU A 44 -14.05 12.01 7.73
CA LEU A 44 -13.71 11.61 6.37
C LEU A 44 -12.33 12.15 5.96
N ILE A 45 -12.03 13.41 6.29
CA ILE A 45 -10.71 14.00 6.04
C ILE A 45 -9.62 13.24 6.79
N ILE A 46 -9.81 12.96 8.09
CA ILE A 46 -8.86 12.19 8.89
C ILE A 46 -8.67 10.79 8.28
N LEU A 47 -9.75 10.13 7.85
CA LEU A 47 -9.69 8.84 7.19
C LEU A 47 -8.87 8.93 5.90
N VAL A 48 -9.12 9.93 5.04
CA VAL A 48 -8.37 10.11 3.78
C VAL A 48 -6.90 10.41 4.05
N VAL A 49 -6.58 11.24 5.04
CA VAL A 49 -5.19 11.53 5.43
C VAL A 49 -4.51 10.27 5.95
N ASN A 50 -5.16 9.51 6.84
CA ASN A 50 -4.63 8.25 7.34
C ASN A 50 -4.45 7.23 6.23
N PHE A 51 -5.40 7.13 5.31
CA PHE A 51 -5.31 6.23 4.16
C PHE A 51 -4.17 6.65 3.21
N SER A 52 -4.02 7.95 2.96
CA SER A 52 -2.91 8.50 2.18
C SER A 52 -1.57 8.26 2.87
N LEU A 53 -1.50 8.40 4.20
CA LEU A 53 -0.34 8.10 5.01
C LEU A 53 0.01 6.60 4.94
N THR A 54 -1.01 5.72 5.01
CA THR A 54 -0.84 4.27 4.82
C THR A 54 -0.29 3.95 3.43
N ILE A 55 -0.85 4.53 2.37
CA ILE A 55 -0.31 4.34 1.02
C ILE A 55 1.11 4.92 0.91
N TRP A 56 1.38 6.07 1.52
CA TRP A 56 2.68 6.71 1.49
C TRP A 56 3.73 5.87 2.22
N ILE A 57 3.46 5.34 3.41
CA ILE A 57 4.39 4.45 4.11
C ILE A 57 4.61 3.15 3.34
N LEU A 58 3.57 2.57 2.74
CA LEU A 58 3.70 1.39 1.88
C LEU A 58 4.58 1.68 0.66
N LYS A 59 4.44 2.86 0.05
CA LYS A 59 5.24 3.28 -1.12
C LYS A 59 6.68 3.63 -0.73
N VAL A 60 6.89 4.33 0.39
CA VAL A 60 8.21 4.71 0.92
C VAL A 60 8.99 3.49 1.38
N MET A 61 8.32 2.51 2.00
CA MET A 61 8.94 1.24 2.39
C MET A 61 9.12 0.27 1.21
N TRP A 62 8.92 0.72 -0.04
CA TRP A 62 9.03 -0.10 -1.25
C TRP A 62 8.30 -1.45 -1.16
N PHE A 63 7.12 -1.50 -0.53
CA PHE A 63 6.26 -2.68 -0.59
C PHE A 63 5.63 -2.76 -1.98
N SER A 64 6.31 -3.45 -2.88
CA SER A 64 5.68 -3.91 -4.11
C SER A 64 4.83 -5.15 -3.78
N PRO A 65 3.72 -5.41 -4.49
CA PRO A 65 3.06 -6.73 -4.44
C PRO A 65 4.01 -7.89 -4.81
N THR A 66 5.23 -7.61 -5.29
CA THR A 66 6.28 -8.59 -5.57
C THR A 66 7.35 -8.76 -4.48
N GLY A 67 7.36 -7.96 -3.39
CA GLY A 67 8.37 -8.07 -2.32
C GLY A 67 8.58 -6.79 -1.49
N MET A 68 9.29 -6.94 -0.37
CA MET A 68 9.74 -5.84 0.52
C MET A 68 11.23 -5.58 0.26
N GLY A 69 11.56 -4.41 -0.30
CA GLY A 69 12.96 -4.06 -0.62
C GLY A 69 13.62 -5.03 -1.61
N HIS A 70 14.90 -5.35 -1.40
CA HIS A 70 15.65 -6.32 -2.21
C HIS A 70 15.18 -7.77 -2.02
N LEU A 71 14.33 -8.05 -1.03
CA LEU A 71 13.84 -9.39 -0.71
C LEU A 71 12.49 -9.63 -1.39
N ARG A 72 12.51 -10.46 -2.43
CA ARG A 72 11.34 -10.86 -3.22
C ARG A 72 10.86 -12.23 -2.78
N VAL A 73 9.60 -12.30 -2.37
CA VAL A 73 8.94 -13.57 -2.05
C VAL A 73 8.34 -14.11 -3.35
N THR A 74 8.90 -15.21 -3.84
CA THR A 74 8.42 -15.92 -5.03
C THR A 74 7.72 -17.21 -4.63
N LYS A 75 6.99 -17.84 -5.56
CA LYS A 75 6.37 -19.16 -5.31
C LYS A 75 7.39 -20.25 -4.99
N GLU A 76 8.65 -20.06 -5.41
CA GLU A 76 9.75 -21.01 -5.25
C GLU A 76 10.57 -20.76 -3.98
N GLY A 77 10.37 -19.62 -3.30
CA GLY A 77 11.08 -19.27 -2.06
C GLY A 77 11.42 -17.78 -1.96
N LEU A 78 12.40 -17.47 -1.10
CA LEU A 78 12.90 -16.13 -0.86
C LEU A 78 14.06 -15.83 -1.82
N ARG A 79 13.95 -14.77 -2.61
CA ARG A 79 14.99 -14.31 -3.52
C ARG A 79 15.45 -12.92 -3.11
N LEU A 80 16.73 -12.79 -2.76
CA LEU A 80 17.33 -11.53 -2.36
C LEU A 80 18.17 -10.98 -3.52
N GLU A 81 17.77 -9.83 -4.06
CA GLU A 81 18.43 -9.19 -5.21
C GLU A 81 18.89 -7.78 -4.84
N GLY A 82 20.10 -7.65 -4.30
CA GLY A 82 20.74 -6.35 -4.02
C GLY A 82 21.63 -6.37 -2.78
N GLU A 83 22.02 -5.17 -2.32
CA GLU A 83 22.72 -5.01 -1.04
C GLU A 83 21.77 -5.35 0.09
N SER A 84 22.19 -6.20 1.01
CA SER A 84 21.35 -6.67 2.09
C SER A 84 22.18 -7.00 3.32
N GLU A 85 21.71 -6.52 4.46
CA GLU A 85 22.34 -6.74 5.74
C GLU A 85 21.51 -7.75 6.56
N PHE A 86 22.20 -8.69 7.20
CA PHE A 86 21.58 -9.67 8.07
C PHE A 86 21.98 -9.39 9.51
N LEU A 87 20.99 -9.26 10.39
CA LEU A 87 21.21 -9.08 11.84
C LEU A 87 21.72 -10.36 12.51
N PHE A 88 21.43 -11.52 11.92
CA PHE A 88 21.74 -12.84 12.47
C PHE A 88 22.39 -13.75 11.42
N PRO A 89 23.16 -14.78 11.85
CA PRO A 89 23.74 -15.76 10.94
C PRO A 89 22.67 -16.51 10.14
N LEU A 90 22.95 -16.72 8.85
CA LEU A 90 22.11 -17.53 7.98
C LEU A 90 22.62 -18.97 7.94
N TYR A 91 21.68 -19.91 8.00
CA TYR A 91 21.95 -21.33 7.87
C TYR A 91 21.27 -21.83 6.61
N ALA A 92 22.05 -22.42 5.72
CA ALA A 92 21.57 -23.06 4.50
C ALA A 92 22.15 -24.47 4.42
N LYS A 93 21.33 -25.41 3.94
CA LYS A 93 21.77 -26.79 3.71
C LYS A 93 22.74 -26.86 2.53
N GLU A 94 22.46 -26.10 1.48
CA GLU A 94 23.21 -26.08 0.23
C GLU A 94 23.35 -24.63 -0.26
N ILE A 95 24.55 -24.29 -0.73
CA ILE A 95 24.87 -22.99 -1.34
C ILE A 95 25.39 -23.29 -2.74
N HIS A 96 24.69 -22.82 -3.76
CA HIS A 96 25.07 -22.97 -5.15
C HIS A 96 25.22 -21.61 -5.82
N SER A 97 26.10 -21.55 -6.83
CA SER A 97 26.20 -20.39 -7.70
C SER A 97 25.14 -20.44 -8.81
N ARG A 98 24.97 -19.35 -9.54
CA ARG A 98 24.13 -19.31 -10.75
C ARG A 98 24.71 -20.27 -11.81
N VAL A 99 23.85 -20.81 -12.67
CA VAL A 99 24.23 -21.65 -13.81
C VAL A 99 25.39 -21.01 -14.57
N ASP A 100 26.43 -21.82 -14.83
CA ASP A 100 27.67 -21.43 -15.52
C ASP A 100 28.50 -20.31 -14.85
N SER A 101 28.39 -20.14 -13.53
CA SER A 101 29.17 -19.15 -12.79
C SER A 101 29.80 -19.70 -11.51
N SER A 102 30.96 -19.17 -11.12
CA SER A 102 31.64 -19.52 -9.87
C SER A 102 31.01 -18.82 -8.66
N LEU A 103 30.98 -19.50 -7.52
CA LEU A 103 30.55 -18.89 -6.25
C LEU A 103 31.59 -17.87 -5.81
N LEU A 104 31.22 -16.59 -5.83
CA LEU A 104 32.09 -15.48 -5.41
C LEU A 104 31.71 -15.02 -4.00
N LEU A 105 32.68 -15.04 -3.09
CA LEU A 105 32.59 -14.50 -1.74
C LEU A 105 33.65 -13.39 -1.59
N GLN A 106 33.21 -12.17 -1.36
CA GLN A 106 34.08 -11.01 -1.17
C GLN A 106 33.84 -10.42 0.22
N SER A 107 34.93 -10.10 0.91
CA SER A 107 34.90 -9.49 2.24
C SER A 107 36.05 -8.51 2.37
N THR A 108 35.82 -7.42 3.10
CA THR A 108 36.87 -6.48 3.53
C THR A 108 37.69 -7.02 4.71
N HIS A 109 37.21 -8.09 5.34
CA HIS A 109 37.80 -8.74 6.51
C HIS A 109 38.10 -10.22 6.24
N ASN A 110 38.75 -10.87 7.20
CA ASN A 110 39.10 -12.29 7.11
C ASN A 110 37.88 -13.18 6.86
N VAL A 111 37.98 -14.06 5.87
CA VAL A 111 36.98 -15.09 5.57
C VAL A 111 37.47 -16.40 6.14
N THR A 112 36.69 -17.04 6.99
CA THR A 112 37.03 -18.36 7.56
C THR A 112 35.97 -19.38 7.20
N VAL A 113 36.39 -20.49 6.59
CA VAL A 113 35.56 -21.66 6.30
C VAL A 113 35.92 -22.76 7.29
N ASN A 114 34.95 -23.25 8.05
CA ASN A 114 35.13 -24.33 9.02
C ASN A 114 34.36 -25.57 8.54
N ALA A 115 35.07 -26.68 8.35
CA ALA A 115 34.46 -27.99 8.24
C ALA A 115 34.18 -28.51 9.65
N ARG A 116 32.98 -29.04 9.89
CA ARG A 116 32.55 -29.57 11.18
C ARG A 116 32.06 -31.01 11.07
N ASN A 117 32.27 -31.82 12.10
CA ASN A 117 31.70 -33.16 12.20
C ASN A 117 30.25 -33.13 12.71
N SER A 118 29.63 -34.30 12.83
CA SER A 118 28.26 -34.47 13.35
C SER A 118 28.07 -34.01 14.80
N HIS A 119 29.16 -33.92 15.59
CA HIS A 119 29.16 -33.42 16.97
C HIS A 119 29.36 -31.90 17.03
N GLY A 120 29.49 -31.22 15.88
CA GLY A 120 29.69 -29.77 15.78
C GLY A 120 31.14 -29.32 15.96
N GLU A 121 32.08 -30.24 16.18
CA GLU A 121 33.49 -29.96 16.35
C GLU A 121 34.14 -29.63 15.00
N VAL A 122 35.07 -28.67 14.99
CA VAL A 122 35.75 -28.24 13.77
C VAL A 122 36.83 -29.26 13.42
N THR A 123 36.68 -29.92 12.27
CA THR A 123 37.64 -30.90 11.73
C THR A 123 38.65 -30.27 10.79
N GLY A 124 38.31 -29.13 10.17
CA GLY A 124 39.19 -28.43 9.25
C GLY A 124 38.85 -26.94 9.18
N ARG A 125 39.85 -26.11 8.93
CA ARG A 125 39.69 -24.65 8.83
C ARG A 125 40.52 -24.09 7.68
N LEU A 126 39.88 -23.31 6.83
CA LEU A 126 40.52 -22.48 5.81
C LEU A 126 40.30 -21.02 6.21
N ASN A 127 41.37 -20.21 6.23
CA ASN A 127 41.29 -18.79 6.51
C ASN A 127 41.91 -18.01 5.34
N VAL A 128 41.18 -17.03 4.82
CA VAL A 128 41.58 -16.13 3.74
C VAL A 128 41.53 -14.72 4.29
N GLY A 129 42.70 -14.15 4.58
CA GLY A 129 42.84 -12.80 5.11
C GLY A 129 44.31 -12.43 5.26
N PRO A 130 44.64 -11.14 5.38
CA PRO A 130 46.01 -10.71 5.60
C PRO A 130 46.56 -11.32 6.89
N PHE A 131 47.72 -11.98 6.79
CA PHE A 131 48.51 -12.35 7.96
C PHE A 131 49.02 -11.06 8.59
N ARG A 132 48.39 -10.61 9.68
CA ARG A 132 49.01 -9.59 10.54
C ARG A 132 50.10 -10.28 11.35
N TYR A 133 51.35 -9.92 11.06
CA TYR A 133 52.54 -10.24 11.87
C TYR A 133 52.44 -9.61 13.25
#